data_AF-A0A5D2QJG8-F1
#
_entry.id   AF-A0A5D2QJG8-F1
#
_cell.length_a   1.000
_cell.length_b   1.000
_cell.length_c   1.000
_cell.angle_alpha   90.00
_cell.angle_beta   90.00
_cell.angle_gamma   90.00
#
_symmetry.space_group_name_H-M   'P 1'
#
loop_
_entity.id
_entity.type
_entity.pdbx_description
1 polymer ?
#
loop_
_entity_poly.entity_id
_entity_poly.type
_entity_poly.pdbx_seq_one_letter_code
_entity_poly.pdbx_strand_id
1 'polypeptide(L)'
;MEIPEAIPVCYCENPAKLNTSWSNNNPGRRFFGCKKFGSKFRKPCRFFSWFDPPLTPRSRIVLLGLLKKVRTMEDARKRERRTWLLVLVI
;
A
#
# COMPACT_ATOMS: atom_id res chain seq x y z
N MET A 1 2.88 17.52 -7.50
CA MET A 1 3.90 16.56 -7.01
C MET A 1 4.89 17.38 -6.21
N GLU A 2 4.87 17.27 -4.88
CA GLU A 2 5.88 17.93 -4.06
C GLU A 2 7.21 17.20 -4.28
N ILE A 3 8.19 17.93 -4.80
CA ILE A 3 9.55 17.46 -4.97
C ILE A 3 10.18 17.48 -3.56
N PRO A 4 10.76 16.37 -3.08
CA PRO A 4 11.41 16.39 -1.77
C PRO A 4 12.57 17.39 -1.79
N GLU A 5 12.58 18.31 -0.82
CA GLU A 5 13.60 19.35 -0.66
C GLU A 5 15.02 18.78 -0.56
N ALA A 6 15.16 17.54 -0.08
CA ALA A 6 16.40 16.78 -0.13
C ALA A 6 16.12 15.27 -0.24
N ILE A 7 16.92 14.56 -1.05
CA ILE A 7 16.90 13.09 -1.13
C ILE A 7 17.73 12.54 0.04
N PRO A 8 17.15 11.69 0.93
CA PRO A 8 17.89 11.13 2.05
C PRO A 8 19.07 10.26 1.59
N VAL A 9 20.14 10.23 2.36
CA VAL A 9 21.29 9.33 2.12
C VAL A 9 21.12 8.07 2.96
N CYS A 10 21.28 6.90 2.33
CA CYS A 10 21.20 5.62 3.03
C CYS A 10 22.53 5.29 3.74
N TYR A 11 22.56 4.27 4.61
CA TYR A 11 23.79 3.86 5.32
C TYR A 11 24.92 3.30 4.44
N CYS A 12 24.76 3.29 3.12
CA CYS A 12 25.86 3.06 2.17
C CYS A 12 26.42 4.38 1.61
N GLU A 13 26.09 5.52 2.21
CA GLU A 13 26.50 6.86 1.76
C GLU A 13 26.05 7.20 0.33
N ASN A 14 24.98 6.55 -0.11
CA ASN A 14 24.39 6.74 -1.43
C ASN A 14 22.99 7.37 -1.31
N PRO A 15 22.55 8.21 -2.28
CA PRO A 15 21.18 8.69 -2.32
C PRO A 15 20.18 7.54 -2.26
N ALA A 16 19.19 7.63 -1.37
CA ALA A 16 18.16 6.63 -1.22
C ALA A 16 17.22 6.63 -2.44
N LYS A 17 16.69 5.45 -2.76
CA LYS A 17 15.73 5.24 -3.84
C LYS A 17 14.31 5.37 -3.29
N LEU A 18 13.46 6.11 -3.97
CA LEU A 18 12.02 6.11 -3.71
C LEU A 18 11.40 4.80 -4.21
N ASN A 19 10.66 4.11 -3.34
CA ASN A 19 9.96 2.86 -3.62
C ASN A 19 8.51 2.95 -3.15
N THR A 20 7.64 2.11 -3.70
CA THR A 20 6.24 1.99 -3.30
C THR A 20 6.04 0.66 -2.56
N SER A 21 5.37 0.71 -1.41
CA SER A 21 5.02 -0.51 -0.65
C SER A 21 3.81 -1.19 -1.28
N TRP A 22 3.94 -2.50 -1.50
CA TRP A 22 2.88 -3.38 -1.99
C TRP A 22 2.39 -4.34 -0.89
N SER A 23 2.76 -4.07 0.37
CA SER A 23 2.29 -4.87 1.51
C SER A 23 0.82 -4.57 1.81
N ASN A 24 0.08 -5.58 2.29
CA ASN A 24 -1.32 -5.41 2.72
C ASN A 24 -1.50 -4.32 3.79
N ASN A 25 -0.47 -4.07 4.60
CA ASN A 25 -0.52 -3.10 5.70
C ASN A 25 -0.26 -1.66 5.23
N ASN A 26 0.44 -1.46 4.10
CA ASN A 26 0.81 -0.14 3.59
C ASN A 26 0.71 -0.07 2.06
N PRO A 27 -0.43 -0.48 1.44
CA PRO A 27 -0.53 -0.53 -0.01
C PRO A 27 -0.41 0.86 -0.61
N GLY A 28 0.44 1.00 -1.63
CA GLY A 28 0.64 2.25 -2.36
C GLY A 28 1.45 3.32 -1.63
N ARG A 29 1.85 3.10 -0.37
CA ARG A 29 2.60 4.10 0.42
C ARG A 29 4.07 4.11 0.02
N ARG A 30 4.61 5.28 -0.30
CA ARG A 30 5.99 5.46 -0.75
C ARG A 30 6.97 5.63 0.41
N PHE A 31 8.16 5.10 0.23
CA PHE A 31 9.27 5.17 1.18
C PHE A 31 10.62 5.26 0.46
N PHE A 32 11.60 5.90 1.11
CA PHE A 32 13.00 5.84 0.71
C PHE A 32 13.67 4.61 1.30
N GLY A 33 14.43 3.90 0.46
CA GLY A 33 15.23 2.73 0.85
C GLY A 33 16.57 2.70 0.14
N CYS A 34 17.46 1.80 0.57
CA CYS A 34 18.74 1.59 -0.13
C CYS A 34 18.52 1.29 -1.63
N LYS A 35 19.39 1.79 -2.52
CA LYS A 35 19.33 1.44 -3.96
C LYS A 35 19.40 -0.06 -4.24
N LYS A 36 20.01 -0.82 -3.32
CA LYS A 36 20.14 -2.29 -3.36
C LYS A 36 18.88 -3.00 -2.82
N PHE A 37 17.87 -2.28 -2.34
CA PHE A 37 16.64 -2.87 -1.81
C PHE A 37 15.93 -3.69 -2.90
N GLY A 38 15.58 -4.94 -2.58
CA GLY A 38 14.99 -5.91 -3.53
C GLY A 38 15.99 -6.54 -4.50
N SER A 39 17.29 -6.21 -4.43
CA SER A 39 18.31 -6.86 -5.25
C SER A 39 18.54 -8.31 -4.82
N LYS A 40 18.55 -9.23 -5.79
CA LYS A 40 18.92 -10.64 -5.57
C LYS A 40 20.44 -10.82 -5.37
N PHE A 41 21.24 -9.88 -5.84
CA PHE A 41 22.70 -10.01 -5.94
C PHE A 41 23.47 -9.19 -4.92
N ARG A 42 22.85 -8.16 -4.32
CA ARG A 42 23.51 -7.25 -3.38
C ARG A 42 22.67 -7.07 -2.13
N LYS A 43 23.28 -7.24 -0.96
CA LYS A 43 22.61 -6.97 0.32
C LYS A 43 22.35 -5.47 0.48
N PRO A 44 21.10 -5.03 0.75
CA PRO A 44 20.82 -3.64 1.05
C PRO A 44 21.29 -3.25 2.45
N CYS A 45 21.65 -1.98 2.63
CA CYS A 45 21.64 -1.43 3.99
C CYS A 45 20.18 -1.28 4.43
N ARG A 46 19.93 -1.53 5.71
CA ARG A 46 18.56 -1.52 6.30
C ARG A 46 18.00 -0.11 6.48
N PHE A 47 18.49 0.86 5.71
CA PHE A 47 17.96 2.22 5.70
C PHE A 47 16.51 2.22 5.20
N PHE A 48 15.65 2.95 5.91
CA PHE A 48 14.24 3.09 5.61
C PHE A 48 13.73 4.45 6.12
N SER A 49 12.96 5.17 5.30
CA SER A 49 12.24 6.37 5.73
C SER A 49 10.95 6.54 4.93
N TRP A 50 9.85 6.93 5.56
CA TRP A 50 8.59 7.15 4.85
C TRP A 50 8.66 8.43 4.00
N PHE A 51 8.23 8.35 2.74
CA PHE A 51 8.05 9.53 1.89
C PHE A 51 6.66 10.11 2.11
N ASP A 52 5.63 9.28 1.99
CA ASP A 52 4.27 9.73 2.25
C ASP A 52 4.05 9.82 3.77
N PRO A 53 3.49 10.94 4.27
CA PRO A 53 3.17 11.07 5.68
C PRO A 53 2.19 9.96 6.09
N PRO A 54 2.12 9.62 7.39
CA PRO A 54 1.08 8.73 7.87
C PRO A 54 -0.29 9.33 7.50
N LEU A 55 -1.24 8.46 7.11
CA LEU A 55 -2.62 8.89 6.95
C LEU A 55 -3.09 9.54 8.25
N THR A 56 -3.70 10.72 8.14
CA THR A 56 -4.35 11.38 9.28
C THR A 56 -5.37 10.44 9.93
N PRO A 57 -5.65 10.56 11.24
CA PRO A 57 -6.67 9.75 11.90
C PRO A 57 -8.02 9.79 11.17
N ARG A 58 -8.42 10.99 10.70
CA ARG A 58 -9.65 11.19 9.92
C ARG A 58 -9.62 10.44 8.60
N SER A 59 -8.56 10.58 7.80
CA SER A 59 -8.46 9.89 6.51
C SER A 59 -8.38 8.37 6.68
N ARG A 60 -7.74 7.88 7.75
CA ARG A 60 -7.75 6.46 8.12
C ARG A 60 -9.17 5.97 8.42
N ILE A 61 -9.95 6.68 9.24
CA ILE A 61 -11.34 6.30 9.56
C ILE A 61 -12.20 6.25 8.30
N VAL A 62 -12.10 7.29 7.45
CA VAL A 62 -12.85 7.35 6.19
C VAL A 62 -12.46 6.20 5.27
N LEU A 63 -11.16 5.96 5.06
CA LEU A 63 -10.67 4.88 4.19
C LEU A 63 -11.12 3.50 4.68
N LEU A 64 -11.00 3.22 5.98
CA LEU A 64 -11.44 1.96 6.56
C LEU A 64 -12.96 1.78 6.47
N GLY A 65 -13.73 2.85 6.70
CA GLY A 65 -15.19 2.86 6.53
C GLY A 65 -15.61 2.55 5.09
N LEU A 66 -14.95 3.18 4.11
CA LEU A 66 -15.19 2.93 2.69
C LEU A 66 -14.83 1.50 2.29
N LEU A 67 -13.66 1.00 2.72
CA LEU A 67 -13.26 -0.39 2.46
C LEU A 67 -14.25 -1.40 3.05
N LYS A 68 -14.75 -1.16 4.27
CA LYS A 68 -15.79 -2.00 4.88
C LYS A 68 -17.06 -1.99 4.05
N LYS A 69 -17.52 -0.80 3.62
CA LYS A 69 -18.72 -0.66 2.78
C LYS A 69 -18.58 -1.41 1.46
N VAL A 70 -17.44 -1.25 0.76
CA VAL A 70 -17.18 -1.97 -0.51
C VAL A 70 -17.27 -3.47 -0.31
N ARG A 71 -16.59 -4.04 0.71
CA ARG A 71 -16.67 -5.48 0.98
C ARG A 71 -18.09 -5.95 1.27
N THR A 72 -18.84 -5.21 2.08
CA THR A 72 -20.25 -5.54 2.38
C THR A 72 -21.10 -5.55 1.11
N MET A 73 -20.88 -4.60 0.20
CA MET A 73 -21.59 -4.56 -1.08
C MET A 73 -21.20 -5.72 -2.00
N GLU A 74 -19.91 -6.05 -2.08
CA GLU A 74 -19.41 -7.20 -2.85
C GLU A 74 -19.97 -8.53 -2.32
N ASP A 75 -20.03 -8.70 -1.01
CA ASP A 75 -20.60 -9.88 -0.36
C ASP A 75 -22.11 -9.99 -0.62
N ALA A 76 -22.85 -8.89 -0.52
CA ALA A 76 -24.28 -8.84 -0.84
C ALA A 76 -24.53 -9.22 -2.31
N ARG A 77 -23.73 -8.65 -3.23
CA ARG A 77 -23.77 -8.97 -4.66
C ARG A 77 -23.46 -10.44 -4.93
N LYS A 78 -22.50 -11.03 -4.21
CA LYS A 78 -22.14 -12.44 -4.33
C LYS A 78 -23.26 -13.36 -3.83
N ARG A 79 -23.93 -12.99 -2.73
CA ARG A 79 -25.11 -13.71 -2.21
C ARG A 79 -26.26 -13.64 -3.20
N GLU A 80 -26.60 -12.43 -3.68
CA GLU A 80 -27.62 -12.23 -4.71
C GLU A 80 -27.34 -13.10 -5.93
N ARG A 81 -26.11 -13.06 -6.49
CA ARG A 81 -25.73 -13.93 -7.61
C ARG A 81 -25.92 -15.42 -7.31
N ARG A 82 -25.56 -15.89 -6.11
CA ARG A 82 -25.77 -17.28 -5.70
C ARG A 82 -27.26 -17.63 -5.60
N THR A 83 -28.06 -16.76 -5.01
CA THR A 83 -29.52 -16.94 -4.92
C THR A 83 -30.14 -17.00 -6.31
N TRP A 84 -29.78 -16.09 -7.21
CA TRP A 84 -30.25 -16.12 -8.61
C TRP A 84 -29.81 -17.38 -9.34
N LEU A 85 -28.57 -17.83 -9.16
CA LEU A 85 -28.11 -19.10 -9.74
C LEU A 85 -28.94 -20.29 -9.22
N LEU A 86 -29.28 -20.33 -7.93
CA LEU A 86 -30.11 -21.40 -7.37
C LEU A 86 -31.53 -21.38 -7.93
N VAL A 87 -32.13 -20.19 -8.11
CA VAL A 87 -33.47 -20.03 -8.70
C VAL A 87 -33.49 -20.44 -10.17
N LEU A 88 -32.42 -20.18 -10.93
CA LEU A 88 -32.32 -20.53 -12.35
C LEU A 88 -32.04 -22.03 -12.61
N VAL A 89 -31.62 -22.77 -11.59
CA VAL A 89 -31.24 -24.19 -11.69
C VAL A 89 -32.30 -25.13 -11.10
N ILE A 90 -33.37 -24.57 -10.51
CA ILE A 90 -34.61 -25.27 -10.11
C ILE A 90 -35.61 -25.12 -11.25
#